data_AF-A0A162CXZ2-F1
#
_entry.id   AF-A0A162CXZ2-F1
#
_cell.length_a   1.000
_cell.length_b   1.000
_cell.length_c   1.000
_cell.angle_alpha   90.00
_cell.angle_beta   90.00
_cell.angle_gamma   90.00
#
_symmetry.space_group_name_H-M   'P 1'
#
loop_
_entity.id
_entity.type
_entity.pdbx_description
1 polymer ?
#
loop_
_entity_poly.entity_id
_entity_poly.type
_entity_poly.pdbx_seq_one_letter_code
_entity_poly.pdbx_strand_id
1 'polypeptide(L)'
;AILTRLGWIVRGVLGSRLLEAVVKSHAIFAEDEDVDVLVQQMKRFCDSEEFGTEHQIPGMSESEKQAVQILEAGTRRFDVGYEVPITWKTGEPYLSNNRSLAEKKMKSLLRRFYEDPIFEEDYRQSMEKNFKMGYAVYVEDPSDSP
;
A
#
# COMPACT_ATOMS: atom_id res chain seq x y z
N ALA A 1 6.87 11.62 -22.78
CA ALA A 1 7.96 11.52 -23.77
C ALA A 1 7.43 11.94 -25.14
N ILE A 2 8.28 12.50 -26.00
CA ILE A 2 7.92 12.96 -27.35
C ILE A 2 8.82 12.25 -28.35
N LEU A 3 8.24 11.62 -29.36
CA LEU A 3 8.98 11.00 -30.46
C LEU A 3 9.32 12.06 -31.52
N THR A 4 10.61 12.21 -31.83
CA THR A 4 11.10 13.15 -32.85
C THR A 4 11.82 12.40 -33.97
N ARG A 5 12.16 13.10 -35.07
CA ARG A 5 12.95 12.53 -36.19
C ARG A 5 14.36 12.07 -35.78
N LEU A 6 14.83 12.43 -34.58
CA LEU A 6 16.13 12.07 -34.02
C LEU A 6 16.01 11.04 -32.87
N GLY A 7 14.81 10.53 -32.56
CA GLY A 7 14.56 9.58 -31.47
C GLY A 7 13.62 10.10 -30.39
N TRP A 8 13.52 9.36 -29.30
CA TRP A 8 12.66 9.68 -28.16
C TRP A 8 13.28 10.74 -27.25
N ILE A 9 12.52 11.78 -26.92
CA ILE A 9 12.91 12.81 -25.97
C ILE A 9 12.03 12.70 -24.73
N VAL A 10 12.65 12.57 -23.56
CA VAL A 10 11.99 12.66 -22.25
C VAL A 10 12.33 14.02 -21.65
N ARG A 11 11.31 14.79 -21.25
CA ARG A 11 11.48 16.14 -20.69
C ARG A 11 10.85 16.20 -19.31
N GLY A 12 11.64 16.57 -18.30
CA GLY A 12 11.16 16.95 -16.96
C GLY A 12 10.90 18.45 -16.87
N VAL A 13 10.06 18.86 -15.91
CA VAL A 13 9.82 20.28 -15.61
C VAL A 13 10.91 20.77 -14.65
N LEU A 14 11.81 21.64 -15.13
CA LEU A 14 12.74 22.37 -14.26
C LEU A 14 12.04 23.63 -13.73
N GLY A 15 11.95 23.75 -12.41
CA GLY A 15 11.31 24.87 -11.73
C GLY A 15 11.88 26.22 -12.19
N SER A 16 10.99 27.17 -12.45
CA SER A 16 11.31 28.50 -12.99
C SER A 16 12.14 29.33 -12.00
N ARG A 17 13.47 29.24 -12.11
CA ARG A 17 14.39 30.30 -11.67
C ARG A 17 15.46 30.46 -12.74
N LEU A 18 15.42 31.61 -13.40
CA LEU A 18 16.46 32.10 -14.31
C LEU A 18 17.79 32.21 -13.56
N LEU A 19 18.63 31.20 -13.72
CA LEU A 19 20.08 31.33 -13.78
C LEU A 19 20.49 30.66 -15.09
N GLU A 20 21.55 31.11 -15.75
CA GLU A 20 22.07 30.53 -17.00
C GLU A 20 22.09 29.00 -16.89
N ALA A 21 21.05 28.36 -17.40
CA ALA A 21 20.77 26.97 -17.08
C ALA A 21 21.71 26.14 -17.96
N VAL A 22 22.74 25.58 -17.35
CA VAL A 22 23.54 24.53 -17.97
C VAL A 22 22.59 23.36 -18.25
N VAL A 23 22.11 23.28 -19.49
CA VAL A 23 21.28 22.17 -19.94
C VAL A 23 22.19 20.96 -20.08
N LYS A 24 22.10 20.03 -19.13
CA LYS A 24 22.70 18.69 -19.27
C LYS A 24 21.76 17.85 -20.13
N SER A 25 22.26 17.40 -21.28
CA SER A 25 21.55 16.49 -22.17
C SER A 25 22.24 15.13 -22.13
N HIS A 26 21.49 14.09 -21.81
CA HIS A 26 21.96 12.71 -21.84
C HIS A 26 21.34 12.00 -23.06
N ALA A 27 22.20 11.57 -23.99
CA ALA A 27 21.77 10.76 -25.13
C ALA A 27 22.08 9.28 -24.85
N ILE A 28 21.05 8.44 -24.89
CA ILE A 28 21.15 7.00 -24.72
C ILE A 28 20.95 6.37 -26.10
N PHE A 29 21.91 5.54 -26.52
CA PHE A 29 21.88 4.86 -27.82
C PHE A 29 21.95 3.36 -27.58
N ALA A 30 21.08 2.61 -28.24
CA ALA A 30 21.14 1.16 -28.31
C ALA A 30 21.38 0.76 -29.77
N GLU A 31 22.47 0.02 -30.02
CA GLU A 31 22.61 -0.80 -31.22
C GLU A 31 22.14 -2.22 -30.87
N ASP A 32 21.60 -2.94 -31.85
CA ASP A 32 20.83 -4.17 -31.64
C ASP A 32 21.58 -5.19 -30.74
N GLU A 33 20.85 -5.70 -29.74
CA GLU A 33 21.20 -6.75 -28.76
C GLU A 33 22.08 -6.45 -27.53
N ASP A 34 22.58 -5.23 -27.29
CA ASP A 34 23.42 -4.98 -26.08
C ASP A 34 22.62 -4.37 -24.90
N VAL A 35 21.68 -5.17 -24.36
CA VAL A 35 20.77 -4.77 -23.26
C VAL A 35 21.54 -4.34 -22.00
N ASP A 36 22.67 -4.98 -21.71
CA ASP A 36 23.47 -4.65 -20.53
C ASP A 36 24.11 -3.25 -20.63
N VAL A 37 24.52 -2.84 -21.82
CA VAL A 37 25.03 -1.49 -22.08
C VAL A 37 23.92 -0.46 -21.90
N LEU A 38 22.71 -0.76 -22.38
CA LEU A 38 21.54 0.09 -22.19
C LEU A 38 21.16 0.24 -20.71
N VAL A 39 21.17 -0.87 -19.96
CA VAL A 39 20.91 -0.86 -18.51
C VAL A 39 21.93 -0.01 -17.77
N GLN A 40 23.21 -0.11 -18.13
CA GLN A 40 24.26 0.73 -17.54
C GLN A 40 24.09 2.21 -17.87
N GLN A 41 23.70 2.55 -19.10
CA GLN A 41 23.43 3.93 -19.51
C GLN A 41 22.20 4.52 -18.78
N MET A 42 21.14 3.73 -18.64
CA MET A 42 19.95 4.13 -17.87
C MET A 42 20.28 4.32 -16.39
N LYS A 43 21.08 3.42 -15.81
CA LYS A 43 21.52 3.55 -14.42
C LYS A 43 22.31 4.84 -14.20
N ARG A 44 23.27 5.14 -15.08
CA ARG A 44 24.03 6.40 -15.03
C ARG A 44 23.14 7.63 -15.17
N PHE A 45 22.10 7.56 -16.01
CA PHE A 45 21.11 8.62 -16.12
C PHE A 45 20.36 8.82 -14.79
N CYS A 46 19.82 7.75 -14.21
CA CYS A 46 19.14 7.79 -12.90
C CYS A 46 20.05 8.35 -11.79
N ASP A 47 21.27 7.83 -11.66
CA ASP A 47 22.25 8.29 -10.66
C ASP A 47 22.57 9.80 -10.84
N SER A 48 22.56 10.30 -12.08
CA SER A 48 22.82 11.72 -12.38
C SER A 48 21.62 12.64 -12.13
N GLU A 49 20.39 12.13 -12.28
CA GLU A 49 19.15 12.86 -11.95
C GLU A 49 18.86 12.85 -10.44
N GLU A 50 19.31 11.81 -9.72
CA GLU A 50 19.32 11.79 -8.25
C GLU A 50 20.21 12.91 -7.66
N PHE A 51 21.20 13.38 -8.41
CA PHE A 51 22.06 14.49 -8.00
C PHE A 51 21.29 15.84 -8.01
N GLY A 52 20.78 16.22 -6.84
CA GLY A 52 20.00 17.46 -6.64
C GLY A 52 18.51 17.23 -6.41
N THR A 53 18.03 16.00 -6.62
CA THR A 53 16.76 15.51 -6.10
C THR A 53 17.04 14.69 -4.83
N GLU A 54 17.67 15.34 -3.84
CA GLU A 54 17.51 14.85 -2.47
C GLU A 54 16.02 14.88 -2.18
N HIS A 55 15.37 13.72 -2.33
CA HIS A 55 14.10 13.46 -1.71
C HIS A 55 14.42 13.58 -0.23
N GLN A 56 14.26 14.78 0.32
CA GLN A 56 14.03 14.95 1.72
C GLN A 56 12.76 14.15 1.96
N ILE A 57 12.92 12.86 2.27
CA ILE A 57 11.89 12.07 2.93
C ILE A 57 11.45 13.01 4.04
N PRO A 58 10.22 13.56 4.01
CA PRO A 58 9.79 14.47 5.04
C PRO A 58 10.13 13.77 6.35
N GLY A 59 11.00 14.39 7.15
CA GLY A 59 11.48 13.73 8.36
C GLY A 59 10.25 13.26 9.11
N MET A 60 10.15 11.95 9.36
CA MET A 60 8.94 11.33 9.93
C MET A 60 8.39 12.24 11.03
N SER A 61 7.13 12.63 10.91
CA SER A 61 6.45 13.38 11.96
C SER A 61 6.55 12.62 13.28
N GLU A 62 6.49 13.33 14.39
CA GLU A 62 6.52 12.68 15.71
C GLU A 62 5.42 11.62 15.85
N SER A 63 4.25 11.84 15.24
CA SER A 63 3.18 10.84 15.15
C SER A 63 3.56 9.60 14.33
N GLU A 64 4.28 9.76 13.22
CA GLU A 64 4.74 8.63 12.41
C GLU A 64 5.82 7.84 13.15
N LYS A 65 6.78 8.52 13.80
CA LYS A 65 7.77 7.86 14.67
C LYS A 65 7.10 7.07 15.78
N GLN A 66 6.10 7.66 16.44
CA GLN A 66 5.34 7.00 17.49
C GLN A 66 4.56 5.79 16.96
N ALA A 67 3.94 5.91 15.79
CA ALA A 67 3.24 4.81 15.14
C ALA A 67 4.18 3.64 14.81
N VAL A 68 5.38 3.92 14.29
CA VAL A 68 6.42 2.93 14.03
C VAL A 68 6.87 2.26 15.33
N GLN A 69 7.14 3.03 16.39
CA GLN A 69 7.51 2.48 17.69
C GLN A 69 6.43 1.55 18.27
N ILE A 70 5.15 1.94 18.19
CA ILE A 70 4.03 1.10 18.63
C ILE A 70 3.96 -0.19 17.80
N LEU A 71 4.08 -0.07 16.48
CA LEU A 71 4.07 -1.19 15.54
C LEU A 71 5.17 -2.20 15.88
N GLU A 72 6.42 -1.73 15.96
CA GLU A 72 7.59 -2.58 16.20
C GLU A 72 7.55 -3.23 17.58
N ALA A 73 7.12 -2.49 18.61
CA ALA A 73 7.09 -2.99 19.98
C ALA A 73 5.99 -4.03 20.23
N GLY A 74 4.85 -3.95 19.53
CA GLY A 74 3.68 -4.80 19.81
C GLY A 74 3.34 -5.84 18.74
N THR A 75 4.04 -5.86 17.61
CA THR A 75 3.76 -6.86 16.56
C THR A 75 4.21 -8.25 17.02
N ARG A 76 3.27 -9.21 17.03
CA ARG A 76 3.54 -10.61 17.40
C ARG A 76 3.16 -11.53 16.24
N ARG A 77 4.02 -12.51 15.96
CA ARG A 77 3.74 -13.57 14.98
C ARG A 77 3.06 -14.75 15.68
N PHE A 78 1.96 -15.20 15.11
CA PHE A 78 1.21 -16.39 15.48
C PHE A 78 1.32 -17.44 14.37
N ASP A 79 0.90 -18.67 14.65
CA ASP A 79 0.95 -19.78 13.68
C ASP A 79 0.15 -19.49 12.40
N VAL A 80 -0.96 -18.75 12.54
CA VAL A 80 -1.88 -18.41 11.44
C VAL A 80 -1.80 -16.94 11.00
N GLY A 81 -0.88 -16.13 11.52
CA GLY A 81 -0.79 -14.72 11.11
C GLY A 81 0.03 -13.81 12.02
N TYR A 82 -0.32 -12.53 12.02
CA TYR A 82 0.30 -11.50 12.86
C TYR A 82 -0.77 -10.75 13.63
N GLU A 83 -0.49 -10.47 14.89
CA GLU A 83 -1.21 -9.49 15.68
C GLU A 83 -0.41 -8.21 15.69
N VAL A 84 -1.09 -7.09 15.49
CA VAL A 84 -0.48 -5.78 15.37
C VAL A 84 -1.27 -4.80 16.24
N PRO A 85 -0.61 -3.97 17.08
CA PRO A 85 -1.29 -2.97 17.89
C PRO A 85 -1.82 -1.83 17.03
N ILE A 86 -2.82 -1.13 17.55
CA ILE A 86 -3.36 0.08 16.93
C ILE A 86 -2.32 1.20 17.01
N THR A 87 -1.73 1.60 15.87
CA THR A 87 -0.57 2.50 15.83
C THR A 87 -0.91 3.97 16.10
N TRP A 88 -2.18 4.35 16.09
CA TRP A 88 -2.64 5.74 16.30
C TRP A 88 -3.22 5.99 17.70
N LYS A 89 -3.15 5.03 18.62
CA LYS A 89 -3.56 5.21 20.03
C LYS A 89 -2.55 4.55 20.96
N THR A 90 -2.18 5.26 22.02
CA THR A 90 -1.39 4.70 23.12
C THR A 90 -2.30 4.06 24.17
N GLY A 91 -1.89 2.89 24.67
CA GLY A 91 -2.63 2.14 25.69
C GLY A 91 -3.84 1.38 25.15
N GLU A 92 -4.60 0.78 26.07
CA GLU A 92 -5.83 0.04 25.74
C GLU A 92 -6.89 1.03 25.20
N PRO A 93 -7.34 0.89 23.95
CA PRO A 93 -8.35 1.79 23.40
C PRO A 93 -9.70 1.51 24.07
N TYR A 94 -10.37 2.56 24.55
CA TYR A 94 -11.78 2.45 24.90
C TYR A 94 -12.60 2.20 23.62
N LEU A 95 -13.03 0.96 23.43
CA LEU A 95 -13.93 0.55 22.36
C LEU A 95 -15.36 0.57 22.91
N SER A 96 -16.17 1.50 22.43
CA SER A 96 -17.59 1.53 22.78
C SER A 96 -18.31 0.31 22.21
N ASN A 97 -19.39 -0.12 22.88
CA ASN A 97 -20.22 -1.20 22.40
C ASN A 97 -20.74 -0.89 20.99
N ASN A 98 -20.27 -1.66 20.00
CA ASN A 98 -20.57 -1.46 18.58
C ASN A 98 -21.72 -2.34 18.07
N ARG A 99 -22.45 -3.03 18.96
CA ARG A 99 -23.52 -3.99 18.60
C ARG A 99 -24.55 -3.39 17.66
N SER A 100 -25.03 -2.18 17.94
CA SER A 100 -26.05 -1.52 17.10
C SER A 100 -25.55 -1.26 15.67
N LEU A 101 -24.25 -0.97 15.51
CA LEU A 101 -23.61 -0.80 14.21
C LEU A 101 -23.42 -2.15 13.50
N ALA A 102 -22.99 -3.18 14.23
CA ALA A 102 -22.85 -4.53 13.71
C ALA A 102 -24.19 -5.08 13.20
N GLU A 103 -25.27 -4.90 13.96
CA GLU A 103 -26.63 -5.29 13.56
C GLU A 103 -27.10 -4.55 12.30
N LYS A 104 -26.81 -3.25 12.18
CA LYS A 104 -27.13 -2.49 10.95
C LYS A 104 -26.36 -2.99 9.74
N LYS A 105 -25.07 -3.28 9.90
CA LYS A 105 -24.23 -3.86 8.84
C LYS A 105 -24.77 -5.23 8.41
N MET A 106 -25.12 -6.09 9.36
CA MET A 106 -25.72 -7.40 9.11
C MET A 106 -27.01 -7.26 8.29
N LYS A 107 -27.95 -6.41 8.72
CA LYS A 107 -29.21 -6.17 7.98
C LYS A 107 -28.98 -5.67 6.56
N SER A 108 -28.03 -4.76 6.38
CA SER A 108 -27.67 -4.25 5.05
C SER A 108 -27.06 -5.34 4.17
N LEU A 109 -26.24 -6.21 4.74
CA LEU A 109 -25.61 -7.32 4.03
C LEU A 109 -26.66 -8.35 3.60
N LEU A 110 -27.59 -8.72 4.49
CA LEU A 110 -28.70 -9.62 4.19
C LEU A 110 -29.61 -9.06 3.08
N ARG A 111 -29.89 -7.75 3.10
CA ARG A 111 -30.63 -7.11 2.01
C ARG A 111 -29.90 -7.24 0.69
N ARG A 112 -28.58 -6.99 0.68
CA ARG A 112 -27.76 -7.11 -0.53
C ARG A 112 -27.73 -8.54 -1.07
N PHE A 113 -27.69 -9.55 -0.20
CA PHE A 113 -27.79 -10.95 -0.61
C PHE A 113 -29.11 -11.28 -1.32
N TYR A 114 -30.20 -10.68 -0.87
CA TYR A 114 -31.50 -10.83 -1.54
C TYR A 114 -31.55 -10.13 -2.90
N GLU A 115 -30.97 -8.93 -2.98
CA GLU A 115 -30.96 -8.12 -4.21
C GLU A 115 -29.99 -8.66 -5.28
N ASP A 116 -28.89 -9.27 -4.87
CA ASP A 116 -27.81 -9.77 -5.74
C ASP A 116 -27.36 -11.19 -5.33
N PRO A 117 -27.97 -12.23 -5.92
CA PRO A 117 -27.64 -13.62 -5.63
C PRO A 117 -26.21 -14.03 -6.01
N ILE A 118 -25.61 -13.36 -7.01
CA ILE A 118 -24.22 -13.66 -7.42
C ILE A 118 -23.27 -13.17 -6.31
N PHE A 119 -23.50 -11.96 -5.80
CA PHE A 119 -22.72 -11.45 -4.67
C PHE A 119 -22.85 -12.31 -3.41
N GLU A 120 -24.04 -12.89 -3.16
CA GLU A 120 -24.24 -13.81 -2.03
C GLU A 120 -23.37 -15.06 -2.15
N GLU A 121 -23.37 -15.69 -3.32
CA GLU A 121 -22.58 -16.90 -3.58
C GLU A 121 -21.07 -16.62 -3.48
N ASP A 122 -20.59 -15.53 -4.08
CA ASP A 122 -19.18 -15.10 -3.98
C ASP A 122 -18.78 -14.83 -2.52
N TYR A 123 -19.66 -14.20 -1.74
CA TYR A 123 -19.43 -13.93 -0.33
C TYR A 123 -19.35 -15.22 0.48
N ARG A 124 -20.24 -16.19 0.23
CA ARG A 124 -20.24 -17.50 0.88
C ARG A 124 -18.92 -18.24 0.64
N GLN A 125 -18.48 -18.32 -0.61
CA GLN A 125 -17.21 -18.98 -0.97
C GLN A 125 -16.01 -18.29 -0.31
N SER A 126 -16.00 -16.96 -0.23
CA SER A 126 -14.96 -16.20 0.46
C SER A 126 -14.94 -16.50 1.96
N MET A 127 -16.10 -16.59 2.60
CA MET A 127 -16.19 -16.95 4.02
C MET A 127 -15.77 -18.40 4.29
N GLU A 128 -16.17 -19.37 3.45
CA GLU A 128 -15.71 -20.76 3.55
C GLU A 128 -14.19 -20.87 3.46
N LYS A 129 -13.56 -20.09 2.57
CA LYS A 129 -12.10 -20.00 2.48
C LYS A 129 -11.48 -19.48 3.78
N ASN A 130 -12.08 -18.46 4.41
CA ASN A 130 -11.59 -17.94 5.70
C ASN A 130 -11.66 -19.00 6.80
N PHE A 131 -12.76 -19.77 6.88
CA PHE A 131 -12.87 -20.89 7.83
C PHE A 131 -11.83 -21.98 7.56
N LYS A 132 -11.68 -22.39 6.28
CA LYS A 132 -10.71 -23.41 5.89
C LYS A 132 -9.26 -23.03 6.21
N MET A 133 -8.92 -21.75 6.07
CA MET A 133 -7.59 -21.22 6.37
C MET A 133 -7.38 -20.93 7.86
N GLY A 134 -8.41 -21.10 8.70
CA GLY A 134 -8.34 -20.79 10.14
C GLY A 134 -8.34 -19.30 10.47
N TYR A 135 -8.69 -18.43 9.51
CA TYR A 135 -8.82 -16.99 9.74
C TYR A 135 -10.12 -16.60 10.44
N ALA A 136 -11.13 -17.46 10.39
CA ALA A 136 -12.40 -17.31 11.07
C ALA A 136 -12.75 -18.60 11.80
N VAL A 137 -13.35 -18.47 12.98
CA VAL A 137 -13.88 -19.58 13.78
C VAL A 137 -15.29 -19.24 14.21
N TYR A 138 -16.14 -20.25 14.40
CA TYR A 138 -17.45 -20.06 15.02
C TYR A 138 -17.24 -19.64 16.48
N VAL A 139 -17.94 -18.60 16.89
CA VAL A 139 -18.00 -18.18 18.29
C VAL A 139 -19.21 -18.89 18.88
N GLU A 140 -18.99 -19.72 19.90
CA GLU A 140 -20.08 -20.32 20.67
C GLU A 140 -20.88 -19.21 21.37
N ASP A 141 -22.21 -19.26 21.26
CA ASP A 141 -23.04 -18.34 22.01
C ASP A 141 -22.96 -18.74 23.49
N PRO A 142 -22.66 -17.82 24.43
CA PRO A 142 -22.67 -18.12 25.86
C PRO A 142 -24.04 -18.61 26.36
N SER A 143 -25.11 -18.48 25.57
CA SER A 143 -26.42 -19.09 25.85
C SER A 143 -26.57 -20.55 25.41
N ASP A 144 -25.62 -21.08 24.65
CA ASP A 144 -25.55 -22.49 24.21
C ASP A 144 -24.70 -23.38 25.14
N SER A 145 -24.16 -22.82 26.24
CA SER A 145 -23.49 -23.59 27.30
C SER A 145 -24.52 -24.22 28.25
N PRO A 146 -24.44 -25.53 28.56
CA PRO A 146 -25.39 -26.22 29.43
C PRO A 146 -25.36 -25.77 30.90
#